data_AF-A0A382BNN3-F1
#
_entry.id   AF-A0A382BNN3-F1
#
_cell.length_a   1.000
_cell.length_b   1.000
_cell.length_c   1.000
_cell.angle_alpha   90.00
_cell.angle_beta   90.00
_cell.angle_gamma   90.00
#
_symmetry.space_group_name_H-M   'P 1'
#
loop_
_entity.id
_entity.type
_entity.pdbx_description
1 polymer ?
#
loop_
_entity_poly.entity_id
_entity_poly.type
_entity_poly.pdbx_seq_one_letter_code
_entity_poly.pdbx_strand_id
1 'polypeptide(L)' 'MTPTIQSVSEFARSVRDLLEESYPEVWIQGEISNLAAPPSGHMYFSLK' A
#
# COMPACT_ATOMS: atom_id res chain seq x y z
N MET A 1 7.28 -28.18 11.39
CA MET A 1 6.52 -26.98 11.79
C MET A 1 5.48 -26.75 10.71
N THR A 2 4.19 -26.79 11.06
CA THR A 2 3.12 -26.44 10.11
C THR A 2 3.12 -24.93 9.88
N PRO A 3 3.00 -24.46 8.62
CA PRO A 3 2.94 -23.03 8.34
C PRO A 3 1.67 -22.44 8.95
N THR A 4 1.80 -21.30 9.63
CA THR A 4 0.66 -20.53 10.12
C THR A 4 0.01 -19.83 8.95
N ILE A 5 -1.27 -20.10 8.69
CA ILE A 5 -2.04 -19.41 7.64
C ILE A 5 -2.54 -18.09 8.23
N GLN A 6 -2.10 -16.97 7.66
CA GLN A 6 -2.59 -15.65 8.01
C GLN A 6 -3.79 -15.27 7.15
N SER A 7 -4.72 -14.52 7.75
CA SER A 7 -5.75 -13.81 6.99
C SER A 7 -5.13 -12.67 6.18
N VAL A 8 -5.84 -12.25 5.13
CA VAL A 8 -5.45 -11.09 4.31
C VAL A 8 -5.27 -9.84 5.16
N SER A 9 -6.12 -9.64 6.18
CA SER A 9 -6.05 -8.48 7.07
C SER A 9 -4.82 -8.51 7.99
N GLU A 10 -4.44 -9.67 8.52
CA GLU A 10 -3.23 -9.83 9.33
C GLU A 10 -1.98 -9.58 8.51
N PHE A 11 -1.92 -10.15 7.31
CA PHE A 11 -0.81 -9.91 6.40
C PHE A 11 -0.69 -8.44 6.03
N ALA A 12 -1.77 -7.79 5.60
CA ALA A 12 -1.77 -6.38 5.24
C ALA A 12 -1.33 -5.46 6.39
N ARG A 13 -1.73 -5.76 7.63
CA ARG A 13 -1.26 -5.02 8.82
C ARG A 13 0.25 -5.17 9.00
N SER A 14 0.77 -6.40 8.94
CA SER A 14 2.21 -6.65 9.09
C SER A 14 3.06 -5.93 8.03
N VAL A 15 2.60 -5.87 6.78
CA VAL A 15 3.26 -5.12 5.71
C VAL A 15 3.27 -3.63 6.01
N ARG A 16 2.14 -3.08 6.46
CA ARG A 16 2.04 -1.68 6.85
C ARG A 16 3.00 -1.34 8.00
N ASP A 17 2.99 -2.14 9.07
CA ASP A 17 3.82 -1.90 10.25
C ASP A 17 5.32 -1.92 9.90
N LEU A 18 5.75 -2.88 9.06
CA LEU A 18 7.14 -2.96 8.58
C LEU A 18 7.56 -1.74 7.76
N LEU A 19 6.67 -1.24 6.89
CA LEU A 19 6.94 -0.07 6.07
C LEU A 19 7.03 1.20 6.92
N GLU A 20 6.12 1.37 7.89
CA GLU A 20 6.12 2.52 8.80
C GLU A 20 7.37 2.54 9.70
N GLU A 21 7.85 1.37 10.15
CA GLU A 21 9.11 1.27 10.92
C GLU A 21 10.34 1.60 10.06
N SER A 22 10.36 1.10 8.81
CA SER A 22 11.53 1.22 7.94
C SER A 22 11.64 2.59 7.25
N TYR A 23 10.50 3.26 7.01
CA TYR A 23 10.39 4.49 6.22
C TYR A 23 9.45 5.50 6.90
N PRO A 24 9.86 6.10 8.04
CA PRO A 24 8.99 6.95 8.85
C PRO A 24 8.51 8.24 8.13
N GLU A 25 9.34 8.81 7.25
CA GLU A 25 8.92 9.89 6.35
C GLU A 25 9.73 9.81 5.05
N VAL A 26 9.04 9.69 3.91
CA VAL A 26 9.66 9.62 2.58
C VAL A 26 8.90 10.44 1.56
N TRP A 27 9.65 11.01 0.62
CA TRP A 27 9.12 11.67 -0.56
C TRP A 27 9.36 10.79 -1.78
N ILE A 28 8.31 10.56 -2.56
CA ILE A 28 8.39 9.79 -3.81
C ILE A 28 7.98 10.69 -4.95
N GLN A 29 8.84 10.74 -5.98
CA GLN A 29 8.59 11.43 -7.23
C GLN A 29 8.47 10.39 -8.35
N GLY A 30 7.50 10.57 -9.23
CA GLY A 30 7.28 9.70 -10.39
C GLY A 30 6.25 10.29 -11.35
N GLU A 31 6.15 9.70 -12.54
CA GLU A 31 5.11 10.07 -13.51
C GLU A 31 3.77 9.43 -13.10
N ILE A 32 2.71 10.23 -13.03
CA ILE A 32 1.35 9.72 -12.83
C ILE A 32 0.88 9.05 -14.11
N SER A 33 0.40 7.81 -13.99
CA SER A 33 -0.28 7.07 -15.04
C SER A 33 -1.58 6.43 -14.52
N ASN A 34 -2.46 6.01 -15.42
CA ASN A 34 -3.71 5.31 -15.09
C ASN A 34 -4.59 6.03 -14.04
N LEU A 35 -4.66 7.37 -14.10
CA LEU A 35 -5.46 8.14 -13.17
C LEU A 35 -6.97 7.89 -13.37
N ALA A 36 -7.66 7.49 -12.31
CA ALA A 36 -9.11 7.33 -12.25
C ALA A 36 -9.67 8.10 -11.06
N ALA A 37 -10.81 8.78 -11.26
CA ALA A 37 -11.55 9.49 -10.22
C ALA A 37 -13.03 9.06 -10.23
N PRO A 38 -13.38 7.89 -9.68
CA PRO A 38 -14.76 7.42 -9.61
C PRO A 38 -15.65 8.27 -8.68
N PRO A 39 -16.99 8.17 -8.80
CA PRO A 39 -17.94 8.90 -7.95
C PRO A 39 -17.87 8.59 -6.45
N SER A 40 -17.11 7.57 -6.03
CA SER A 40 -16.87 7.27 -4.60
C SER A 40 -16.03 8.35 -3.89
N GLY A 41 -15.41 9.26 -4.64
CA GLY A 41 -14.62 10.37 -4.08
C GLY A 41 -13.14 10.05 -3.87
N HIS A 42 -12.69 8.84 -4.23
CA HIS A 42 -11.27 8.46 -4.17
C HIS A 42 -10.61 8.52 -5.54
N MET A 43 -9.37 8.99 -5.59
CA MET A 43 -8.54 8.93 -6.80
C MET A 43 -7.59 7.73 -6.72
N TYR A 44 -7.47 7.02 -7.83
CA TYR A 44 -6.55 5.89 -7.99
C TYR A 44 -5.59 6.21 -9.13
N PHE A 45 -4.31 6.01 -8.93
CA PHE A 45 -3.29 6.20 -9.96
C PHE A 45 -2.08 5.30 -9.71
N SER A 46 -1.22 5.15 -10.72
CA SER A 46 0.07 4.48 -10.60
C SER A 46 1.19 5.52 -10.76
N LEU A 47 2.19 5.48 -9.87
CA LEU A 47 3.44 6.21 -10.03
C LEU A 47 4.46 5.30 -10.71
N LYS A 48 5.04 5.77 -11.82
CA LYS A 48 6.18 5.12 -12.51
C LYS A 48 7.49 5.70 -12.03
#